data_AF-A0A4S2KHK3-F1
#
_entry.id   AF-A0A4S2KHK3-F1
#
_cell.length_a   1.000
_cell.length_b   1.000
_cell.length_c   1.000
_cell.angle_alpha   90.00
_cell.angle_beta   90.00
_cell.angle_gamma   90.00
#
_symmetry.space_group_name_H-M   'P 1'
#
loop_
_entity.id
_entity.type
_entity.pdbx_description
1 polymer ?
#
loop_
_entity_poly.entity_id
_entity_poly.type
_entity_poly.pdbx_seq_one_letter_code
_entity_poly.pdbx_strand_id
1 'polypeptide(L)'
;SMDLSIHENTTKYEGLTGNKYIGTKDMLDNGKNVPSRQCYCPNGDCGPSGTLNISSCKFGAPAFVSMPHFYLADPGYRENITGMSPNEQKHELSIVLEPTTGIPLLVKAALQLNILLEPVENMSMFENINMTYIPMLWFTQEANITADYAKQVQLLLILPSLGTVTFFGIGGIGILIFFIGLFVYVRQRWRGEETQVLISKYDGDVRTRNEM
;
A
#
# COMPACT_ATOMS: atom_id res chain seq x y z
N SER A 1 -7.61 -1.62 13.23
CA SER A 1 -7.08 -1.08 11.97
C SER A 1 -7.56 0.35 11.82
N MET A 2 -6.69 1.36 11.71
CA MET A 2 -7.10 2.72 11.33
C MET A 2 -7.45 2.69 9.85
N ASP A 3 -8.70 3.03 9.51
CA ASP A 3 -9.17 2.99 8.13
C ASP A 3 -8.99 4.38 7.52
N LEU A 4 -8.32 4.44 6.38
CA LEU A 4 -8.01 5.67 5.67
C LEU A 4 -8.71 5.62 4.31
N SER A 5 -9.38 6.71 3.96
CA SER A 5 -10.04 6.81 2.65
C SER A 5 -9.08 7.35 1.60
N ILE A 6 -9.17 6.83 0.37
CA ILE A 6 -8.48 7.42 -0.78
C ILE A 6 -9.01 8.84 -0.99
N HIS A 7 -8.11 9.81 -1.01
CA HIS A 7 -8.39 11.21 -1.29
C HIS A 7 -7.97 11.59 -2.71
N GLU A 8 -6.77 11.17 -3.13
CA GLU A 8 -6.25 11.40 -4.47
C GLU A 8 -5.67 10.11 -5.05
N ASN A 9 -6.06 9.81 -6.29
CA ASN A 9 -5.57 8.63 -7.02
C ASN A 9 -4.16 8.81 -7.61
N THR A 10 -3.63 10.04 -7.65
CA THR A 10 -2.32 10.30 -8.26
C THR A 10 -1.63 11.50 -7.61
N THR A 11 -0.63 11.23 -6.78
CA THR A 11 0.30 12.21 -6.21
C THR A 11 1.72 11.82 -6.64
N LYS A 12 2.53 12.80 -7.08
CA LYS A 12 3.93 12.57 -7.46
C LYS A 12 4.87 13.11 -6.39
N TYR A 13 5.85 12.30 -5.99
CA TYR A 13 6.88 12.70 -5.03
C TYR A 13 8.20 12.00 -5.36
N GLU A 14 9.30 12.76 -5.45
CA GLU A 14 10.64 12.23 -5.79
C GLU A 14 10.65 11.32 -7.05
N GLY A 15 9.82 11.66 -8.05
CA GLY A 15 9.66 10.89 -9.30
C GLY A 15 8.84 9.60 -9.16
N LEU A 16 8.38 9.25 -7.97
CA LEU A 16 7.46 8.14 -7.70
C LEU A 16 6.01 8.61 -7.76
N THR A 17 5.11 7.72 -8.14
CA THR A 17 3.65 7.97 -8.15
C THR A 17 3.02 7.19 -7.00
N GLY A 18 2.17 7.85 -6.22
CA GLY A 18 1.44 7.22 -5.12
C GLY A 18 0.00 7.71 -5.02
N ASN A 19 -0.81 6.99 -4.26
CA ASN A 19 -2.18 7.35 -3.93
C ASN A 19 -2.19 8.00 -2.54
N LYS A 20 -2.86 9.15 -2.39
CA LYS A 20 -3.02 9.83 -1.09
C LYS A 20 -4.23 9.28 -0.36
N TYR A 21 -4.02 8.82 0.86
CA TYR A 21 -5.02 8.39 1.81
C TYR A 21 -5.10 9.38 2.97
N ILE A 22 -6.30 9.68 3.46
CA ILE A 22 -6.52 10.60 4.58
C ILE A 22 -7.36 9.95 5.69
N GLY A 23 -7.14 10.40 6.92
CA GLY A 23 -7.99 10.08 8.05
C GLY A 23 -9.32 10.84 7.97
N THR A 24 -10.43 10.12 7.98
CA THR A 24 -11.78 10.70 7.99
C THR A 24 -12.39 10.68 9.39
N LYS A 25 -13.57 11.28 9.54
CA LYS A 25 -14.38 11.20 10.76
C LYS A 25 -14.67 9.75 11.21
N ASP A 26 -14.62 8.81 10.28
CA ASP A 26 -14.92 7.39 10.51
C ASP A 26 -13.73 6.64 11.14
N MET A 27 -12.53 7.20 11.07
CA MET A 27 -11.29 6.58 11.57
C MET A 27 -11.34 6.38 13.09
N LEU A 28 -11.84 7.38 13.82
CA LEU A 28 -11.95 7.40 15.29
C LEU A 28 -13.42 7.45 15.73
N ASP A 29 -14.32 6.87 14.93
CA ASP A 29 -15.74 6.85 15.25
C ASP A 29 -16.01 6.01 16.50
N ASN A 30 -17.01 6.41 17.28
CA ASN A 30 -17.43 5.73 18.50
C ASN A 30 -18.34 4.51 18.23
N GLY A 31 -18.43 4.03 16.99
CA GLY A 31 -19.24 2.88 16.63
C GLY A 31 -20.69 3.21 16.28
N LYS A 32 -21.06 4.50 16.22
CA LYS A 32 -22.39 4.96 15.79
C LYS A 32 -22.54 4.95 14.28
N ASN A 33 -21.54 5.45 13.56
CA ASN A 33 -21.56 5.51 12.10
C ASN A 33 -20.89 4.28 11.49
N VAL A 34 -19.85 3.77 12.15
CA VAL A 34 -19.10 2.59 11.71
C VAL A 34 -19.21 1.50 12.79
N PRO A 35 -20.17 0.56 12.68
CA PRO A 35 -20.43 -0.45 13.72
C PRO A 35 -19.22 -1.27 14.14
N SER A 36 -18.27 -1.51 13.22
CA SER A 36 -17.03 -2.24 13.54
C SER A 36 -16.13 -1.50 14.54
N ARG A 37 -16.32 -0.20 14.77
CA ARG A 37 -15.55 0.60 15.74
C ARG A 37 -15.97 0.37 17.18
N GLN A 38 -17.15 -0.19 17.43
CA GLN A 38 -17.61 -0.53 18.79
C GLN A 38 -16.63 -1.45 19.53
N CYS A 39 -15.83 -2.25 18.79
CA CYS A 39 -14.81 -3.11 19.38
C CYS A 39 -13.71 -2.35 20.15
N TYR A 40 -13.54 -1.05 19.92
CA TYR A 40 -12.60 -0.20 20.65
C TYR A 40 -13.10 0.22 22.04
N CYS A 41 -14.34 -0.14 22.38
CA CYS A 41 -14.99 0.23 23.62
C CYS A 41 -15.32 -1.02 24.43
N PRO A 42 -14.40 -1.52 25.26
CA PRO A 42 -14.55 -2.80 25.94
C PRO A 42 -15.76 -2.87 26.88
N ASN A 43 -16.23 -1.74 27.39
CA ASN A 43 -17.39 -1.64 28.29
C ASN A 43 -18.68 -1.20 27.57
N GLY A 44 -18.68 -1.08 26.24
CA GLY A 44 -19.81 -0.59 25.45
C GLY A 44 -20.05 0.93 25.51
N ASP A 45 -19.46 1.63 26.47
CA ASP A 45 -19.44 3.09 26.51
C ASP A 45 -18.21 3.63 25.77
N CYS A 46 -18.45 4.23 24.61
CA CYS A 46 -17.43 4.82 23.75
C CYS A 46 -17.26 6.33 23.96
N GLY A 47 -18.14 6.99 24.71
CA GLY A 47 -18.23 8.45 24.72
C GLY A 47 -18.52 9.05 23.33
N PRO A 48 -18.27 10.37 23.15
CA PRO A 48 -18.46 11.04 21.86
C PRO A 48 -17.48 10.57 20.78
N SER A 49 -17.80 10.82 19.51
CA SER A 49 -17.02 10.35 18.36
C SER A 49 -15.76 11.21 18.13
N GLY A 50 -14.64 10.60 17.74
CA GLY A 50 -13.41 11.31 17.40
C GLY A 50 -12.29 11.24 18.44
N THR A 51 -12.45 10.42 19.49
CA THR A 51 -11.38 10.05 20.41
C THR A 51 -11.29 8.53 20.53
N LEU A 52 -10.09 8.02 20.81
CA LEU A 52 -9.83 6.60 21.03
C LEU A 52 -9.21 6.40 22.41
N ASN A 53 -9.85 5.57 23.24
CA ASN A 53 -9.31 5.18 24.54
C ASN A 53 -8.06 4.30 24.36
N ILE A 54 -6.94 4.72 24.93
CA ILE A 54 -5.66 3.99 24.91
C ILE A 54 -5.16 3.65 26.32
N SER A 55 -6.05 3.63 27.31
CA SER A 55 -5.72 3.31 28.71
C SER A 55 -5.05 1.95 28.87
N SER A 56 -5.54 0.93 28.17
CA SER A 56 -4.94 -0.41 28.14
C SER A 56 -3.51 -0.40 27.58
N CYS A 57 -3.20 0.52 26.67
CA CYS A 57 -1.86 0.70 26.12
C CYS A 57 -0.94 1.55 27.02
N LYS A 58 -1.50 2.23 28.03
CA LYS A 58 -0.80 3.20 28.89
C LYS A 58 -0.94 2.86 30.37
N PHE A 59 -0.77 1.59 30.72
CA PHE A 59 -0.72 1.12 32.11
C PHE A 59 -1.93 1.55 32.97
N GLY A 60 -3.11 1.69 32.35
CA GLY A 60 -4.34 2.11 33.04
C GLY A 60 -4.53 3.63 33.17
N ALA A 61 -3.63 4.47 32.64
CA ALA A 61 -3.83 5.91 32.62
C ALA A 61 -5.07 6.26 31.76
N PRO A 62 -5.90 7.25 32.14
CA PRO A 62 -7.11 7.64 31.40
C PRO A 62 -6.76 8.46 30.13
N ALA A 63 -5.92 7.90 29.28
CA ALA A 63 -5.35 8.52 28.09
C ALA A 63 -6.20 8.22 26.84
N PHE A 64 -6.42 9.26 26.04
CA PHE A 64 -7.20 9.22 24.81
C PHE A 64 -6.41 9.86 23.66
N VAL A 65 -6.53 9.29 22.46
CA VAL A 65 -5.93 9.85 21.23
C VAL A 65 -7.00 10.46 20.36
N SER A 66 -6.75 11.65 19.81
CA SER A 66 -7.57 12.30 18.78
C SER A 66 -6.69 12.87 17.68
N MET A 67 -7.31 13.43 16.63
CA MET A 67 -6.61 14.35 15.73
C MET A 67 -6.44 15.73 16.41
N PRO A 68 -5.39 16.51 16.06
CA PRO A 68 -5.09 17.76 16.75
C PRO A 68 -6.23 18.78 16.76
N HIS A 69 -6.35 19.47 17.89
CA HIS A 69 -7.44 20.39 18.20
C HIS A 69 -8.83 19.78 18.00
N PHE A 70 -8.97 18.47 18.20
CA PHE A 70 -10.21 17.73 17.98
C PHE A 70 -10.73 17.85 16.54
N TYR A 71 -9.82 17.88 15.56
CA TYR A 71 -10.18 17.85 14.14
C TYR A 71 -11.01 16.58 13.81
N LEU A 72 -12.13 16.75 13.09
CA LEU A 72 -13.11 15.70 12.77
C LEU A 72 -13.73 14.95 13.97
N ALA A 73 -13.56 15.44 15.19
CA ALA A 73 -14.23 14.92 16.37
C ALA A 73 -15.52 15.69 16.69
N ASP A 74 -16.29 15.15 17.63
CA ASP A 74 -17.52 15.78 18.11
C ASP A 74 -17.27 17.23 18.56
N PRO A 75 -18.08 18.22 18.13
CA PRO A 75 -17.91 19.61 18.54
C PRO A 75 -17.90 19.82 20.06
N GLY A 76 -18.57 18.96 20.84
CA GLY A 76 -18.64 19.02 22.30
C GLY A 76 -17.27 18.99 22.99
N TYR A 77 -16.25 18.36 22.39
CA TYR A 77 -14.89 18.38 22.93
C TYR A 77 -14.28 19.78 23.02
N ARG A 78 -14.74 20.70 22.16
CA ARG A 78 -14.21 22.07 22.06
C ARG A 78 -15.04 23.09 22.84
N GLU A 79 -16.25 22.73 23.28
CA GLU A 79 -17.14 23.65 24.01
C GLU A 79 -16.56 24.06 25.37
N ASN A 80 -15.92 23.12 26.06
CA ASN A 80 -15.36 23.34 27.39
C ASN A 80 -13.86 23.72 27.39
N ILE A 81 -13.25 23.92 26.21
CA ILE A 81 -11.80 24.10 26.07
C ILE A 81 -11.48 25.27 25.16
N THR A 82 -10.98 26.36 25.75
CA THR A 82 -10.51 27.52 25.01
C THR A 82 -9.20 27.24 24.28
N GLY A 83 -9.02 27.83 23.09
CA GLY A 83 -7.77 27.71 22.31
C GLY A 83 -7.75 26.55 21.31
N MET A 84 -8.85 25.82 21.14
CA MET A 84 -8.98 24.80 20.10
C MET A 84 -9.30 25.42 18.74
N SER A 85 -8.43 25.24 17.74
CA SER A 85 -8.61 25.74 16.37
C SER A 85 -8.29 24.63 15.36
N PRO A 86 -9.26 23.73 15.07
CA PRO A 86 -9.04 22.65 14.11
C PRO A 86 -8.79 23.22 12.71
N ASN A 87 -7.76 22.72 12.03
CA ASN A 87 -7.38 23.14 10.69
C ASN A 87 -7.02 21.90 9.87
N GLU A 88 -7.71 21.68 8.76
CA GLU A 88 -7.52 20.52 7.87
C GLU A 88 -6.06 20.40 7.41
N GLN A 89 -5.46 21.47 6.88
CA GLN A 89 -4.11 21.43 6.33
C GLN A 89 -3.04 21.07 7.38
N LYS A 90 -3.25 21.44 8.65
CA LYS A 90 -2.31 21.16 9.75
C LYS A 90 -2.59 19.85 10.46
N HIS A 91 -3.86 19.51 10.65
CA HIS A 91 -4.30 18.46 11.58
C HIS A 91 -4.87 17.22 10.88
N GLU A 92 -4.96 17.23 9.55
CA GLU A 92 -5.22 16.02 8.77
C GLU A 92 -4.09 15.01 8.94
N LEU A 93 -4.49 13.76 9.18
CA LEU A 93 -3.62 12.60 9.04
C LEU A 93 -3.65 12.18 7.57
N SER A 94 -2.48 12.12 6.92
CA SER A 94 -2.38 11.73 5.50
C SER A 94 -1.21 10.79 5.26
N ILE A 95 -1.39 9.82 4.37
CA ILE A 95 -0.37 8.86 3.95
C ILE A 95 -0.41 8.74 2.43
N VAL A 96 0.72 8.88 1.76
CA VAL A 96 0.86 8.61 0.32
C VAL A 96 1.57 7.28 0.16
N LEU A 97 0.90 6.31 -0.48
CA LEU A 97 1.42 4.96 -0.70
C LEU A 97 1.65 4.71 -2.19
N GLU A 98 2.75 4.07 -2.55
CA GLU A 98 2.95 3.55 -3.90
C GLU A 98 1.97 2.39 -4.16
N PRO A 99 1.18 2.41 -5.24
CA PRO A 99 0.03 1.51 -5.44
C PRO A 99 0.40 0.03 -5.63
N THR A 100 1.59 -0.28 -6.13
CA THR A 100 2.01 -1.65 -6.48
C THR A 100 2.57 -2.41 -5.28
N THR A 101 3.39 -1.74 -4.48
CA THR A 101 4.21 -2.30 -3.39
C THR A 101 3.69 -1.88 -2.02
N GLY A 102 2.86 -0.84 -1.93
CA GLY A 102 2.38 -0.28 -0.67
C GLY A 102 3.44 0.51 0.10
N ILE A 103 4.58 0.83 -0.51
CA ILE A 103 5.65 1.57 0.16
C ILE A 103 5.18 3.00 0.48
N PRO A 104 5.32 3.48 1.73
CA PRO A 104 4.97 4.84 2.07
C PRO A 104 5.99 5.83 1.49
N LEU A 105 5.50 6.76 0.67
CA LEU A 105 6.28 7.84 0.07
C LEU A 105 6.30 9.07 0.98
N LEU A 106 5.14 9.43 1.52
CA LEU A 106 4.94 10.54 2.44
C LEU A 106 4.01 10.09 3.55
N VAL A 107 4.38 10.34 4.79
CA VAL A 107 3.54 10.08 5.96
C VAL A 107 3.48 11.35 6.77
N LYS A 108 2.27 11.81 7.06
CA LYS A 108 1.99 12.88 8.01
C LYS A 108 0.97 12.36 9.01
N ALA A 109 1.47 11.86 10.14
CA ALA A 109 0.66 11.38 11.25
C ALA A 109 0.51 12.50 12.29
N ALA A 110 -0.57 13.26 12.21
CA ALA A 110 -0.91 14.30 13.17
C ALA A 110 -1.85 13.73 14.24
N LEU A 111 -1.39 13.71 15.49
CA LEU A 111 -2.13 13.12 16.62
C LEU A 111 -2.07 14.01 17.86
N GLN A 112 -3.06 13.88 18.72
CA GLN A 112 -3.18 14.58 19.99
C GLN A 112 -3.43 13.61 21.13
N LEU A 113 -2.70 13.80 22.22
CA LEU A 113 -2.88 13.08 23.46
C LEU A 113 -3.77 13.91 24.39
N ASN A 114 -4.82 13.28 24.89
CA ASN A 114 -5.79 13.86 25.80
C ASN A 114 -5.87 13.00 27.06
N ILE A 115 -6.18 13.63 28.19
CA ILE A 115 -6.47 12.96 29.45
C ILE A 115 -7.95 13.18 29.76
N LEU A 116 -8.68 12.10 30.02
CA LEU A 116 -10.03 12.20 30.52
C LEU A 116 -9.99 12.60 31.99
N LEU A 117 -10.62 13.72 32.29
CA LEU A 117 -10.84 14.19 33.63
C LEU A 117 -12.32 13.97 33.97
N GLU A 118 -12.60 13.19 35.00
CA GLU A 118 -13.94 12.82 35.45
C GLU A 118 -14.09 13.00 36.96
N PRO A 119 -15.32 13.21 37.47
CA PRO A 119 -15.54 13.33 38.91
C PRO A 119 -15.10 12.08 39.65
N VAL A 120 -14.38 12.25 40.77
CA VAL A 120 -13.98 11.12 41.62
C VAL A 120 -14.48 11.32 43.03
N GLU A 121 -15.35 10.42 43.48
CA GLU A 121 -15.82 10.38 44.86
C GLU A 121 -14.63 10.24 45.82
N ASN A 122 -14.65 10.98 46.94
CA ASN A 122 -13.60 11.05 47.96
C ASN A 122 -12.29 11.75 47.56
N MET A 123 -12.26 12.48 46.44
CA MET A 123 -11.18 13.44 46.14
C MET A 123 -11.74 14.84 45.97
N SER A 124 -11.60 15.69 46.98
CA SER A 124 -12.15 17.06 47.00
C SER A 124 -11.69 17.94 45.84
N MET A 125 -10.52 17.66 45.26
CA MET A 125 -10.00 18.35 44.06
C MET A 125 -10.78 17.99 42.78
N PHE A 126 -11.36 16.79 42.72
CA PHE A 126 -12.04 16.23 41.55
C PHE A 126 -13.54 15.98 41.82
N GLU A 127 -14.10 16.47 42.91
CA GLU A 127 -15.50 16.22 43.27
C GLU A 127 -16.47 17.08 42.44
N ASN A 128 -16.08 18.32 42.11
CA ASN A 128 -16.94 19.33 41.44
C ASN A 128 -16.45 19.70 40.03
N ILE A 129 -15.81 18.78 39.34
CA ILE A 129 -15.32 18.99 37.96
C ILE A 129 -16.30 18.39 36.95
N ASN A 130 -16.39 19.00 35.76
CA ASN A 130 -17.14 18.42 34.67
C ASN A 130 -16.29 17.43 33.89
N MET A 131 -16.88 16.31 33.48
CA MET A 131 -16.24 15.33 32.60
C MET A 131 -15.71 16.01 31.33
N THR A 132 -14.38 16.06 31.17
CA THR A 132 -13.74 16.83 30.10
C THR A 132 -12.47 16.12 29.61
N TYR A 133 -12.21 16.18 28.31
CA TYR A 133 -11.02 15.59 27.69
C TYR A 133 -9.95 16.67 27.53
N ILE A 134 -9.02 16.73 28.48
CA ILE A 134 -8.00 17.79 28.52
C ILE A 134 -6.88 17.48 27.51
N PRO A 135 -6.68 18.31 26.47
CA PRO A 135 -5.60 18.13 25.52
C PRO A 135 -4.26 18.47 26.20
N MET A 136 -3.36 17.50 26.24
CA MET A 136 -2.04 17.69 26.88
C MET A 136 -1.01 18.19 25.89
N LEU A 137 -0.96 17.54 24.72
CA LEU A 137 -0.04 17.87 23.64
C LEU A 137 -0.55 17.30 22.32
N TRP A 138 -0.15 17.93 21.22
CA TRP A 138 -0.28 17.36 19.89
C TRP A 138 1.09 17.35 19.22
N PHE A 139 1.29 16.42 18.32
CA PHE A 139 2.52 16.28 17.56
C PHE A 139 2.21 15.79 16.16
N THR A 140 3.11 16.11 15.24
CA THR A 140 3.09 15.60 13.89
C THR A 140 4.34 14.77 13.69
N GLN A 141 4.15 13.50 13.36
CA GLN A 141 5.23 12.63 12.93
C GLN A 141 5.24 12.59 11.41
N GLU A 142 6.34 13.05 10.82
CA GLU A 142 6.57 13.03 9.39
C GLU A 142 7.59 11.97 9.02
N ALA A 143 7.29 11.16 8.01
CA ALA A 143 8.23 10.22 7.42
C ALA A 143 8.13 10.33 5.90
N ASN A 144 9.12 10.99 5.31
CA ASN A 144 9.18 11.27 3.88
C ASN A 144 10.34 10.50 3.27
N ILE A 145 10.11 9.87 2.12
CA ILE A 145 11.17 9.16 1.41
C ILE A 145 12.23 10.16 0.92
N THR A 146 13.51 9.87 1.14
CA THR A 146 14.59 10.72 0.61
C THR A 146 14.87 10.35 -0.85
N ALA A 147 15.49 11.28 -1.59
CA ALA A 147 15.84 11.06 -2.99
C ALA A 147 16.67 9.78 -3.24
N ASP A 148 17.54 9.39 -2.29
CA ASP A 148 18.37 8.19 -2.41
C ASP A 148 17.54 6.90 -2.28
N TYR A 149 16.60 6.86 -1.32
CA TYR A 149 15.68 5.73 -1.20
C TYR A 149 14.67 5.70 -2.35
N ALA A 150 14.24 6.86 -2.84
CA ALA A 150 13.32 6.94 -3.96
C ALA A 150 13.89 6.28 -5.22
N LYS A 151 15.19 6.45 -5.51
CA LYS A 151 15.87 5.75 -6.60
C LYS A 151 15.88 4.23 -6.44
N GLN A 152 16.06 3.73 -5.22
CA GLN A 152 16.02 2.29 -4.94
C GLN A 152 14.61 1.73 -5.18
N VAL A 153 13.58 2.47 -4.75
CA VAL A 153 12.18 2.10 -5.00
C VAL A 153 11.88 2.14 -6.50
N GLN A 154 12.33 3.16 -7.23
CA GLN A 154 12.17 3.20 -8.69
C GLN A 154 12.80 1.98 -9.37
N LEU A 155 14.02 1.61 -8.98
CA LEU A 155 14.69 0.41 -9.49
C LEU A 155 13.89 -0.86 -9.16
N LEU A 156 13.39 -0.98 -7.94
CA LEU A 156 12.58 -2.10 -7.48
C LEU A 156 11.27 -2.23 -8.29
N LEU A 157 10.63 -1.12 -8.65
CA LEU A 157 9.40 -1.11 -9.45
C LEU A 157 9.64 -1.51 -10.92
N ILE A 158 10.81 -1.16 -11.48
CA ILE A 158 11.15 -1.44 -12.88
C ILE A 158 11.69 -2.88 -13.04
N LEU A 159 12.30 -3.45 -12.00
CA LEU A 159 12.99 -4.74 -12.04
C LEU A 159 12.10 -5.92 -12.52
N PRO A 160 10.85 -6.10 -12.05
CA PRO A 160 9.98 -7.17 -12.54
C PRO A 160 9.67 -7.03 -14.03
N SER A 161 9.38 -5.80 -14.49
CA SER A 161 9.08 -5.53 -15.89
C SER A 161 10.27 -5.87 -16.80
N LEU A 162 11.48 -5.44 -16.41
CA LEU A 162 12.70 -5.81 -17.13
C LEU A 162 12.91 -7.31 -17.18
N GLY A 163 12.76 -8.00 -16.04
CA GLY A 163 12.89 -9.45 -15.96
C GLY A 163 11.90 -10.17 -16.89
N THR A 164 10.65 -9.75 -16.90
CA THR A 164 9.61 -10.31 -17.78
C THR A 164 9.93 -10.06 -19.27
N VAL A 165 10.32 -8.85 -19.64
CA VAL A 165 10.68 -8.50 -21.03
C VAL A 165 11.89 -9.29 -21.49
N THR A 166 12.94 -9.40 -20.66
CA THR A 166 14.14 -10.19 -20.99
C THR A 166 13.80 -11.67 -21.14
N PHE A 167 12.97 -12.22 -20.26
CA PHE A 167 12.55 -13.63 -20.33
C PHE A 167 11.81 -13.94 -21.64
N PHE A 168 10.81 -13.12 -22.00
CA PHE A 168 10.09 -13.28 -23.27
C PHE A 168 10.98 -13.03 -24.49
N GLY A 169 11.93 -12.10 -24.40
CA GLY A 169 12.92 -11.84 -25.45
C GLY A 169 13.80 -13.05 -25.74
N ILE A 170 14.40 -13.65 -24.70
CA ILE A 170 15.24 -14.86 -24.85
C ILE A 170 14.40 -16.05 -25.32
N GLY A 171 13.19 -16.22 -24.76
CA GLY A 171 12.26 -17.26 -25.18
C GLY A 171 11.90 -17.16 -26.67
N GLY A 172 11.60 -15.95 -27.15
CA GLY A 172 11.31 -15.71 -28.57
C GLY A 172 12.48 -16.03 -29.50
N ILE A 173 13.70 -15.66 -29.11
CA ILE A 173 14.92 -16.01 -29.86
C ILE A 173 15.14 -17.52 -29.88
N GLY A 174 14.95 -18.20 -28.73
CA GLY A 174 15.06 -19.65 -28.64
C GLY A 174 14.07 -20.38 -29.55
N ILE A 175 12.82 -19.91 -29.59
CA ILE A 175 11.78 -20.45 -30.48
C ILE A 175 12.14 -20.24 -31.95
N LEU A 176 12.64 -19.07 -32.34
CA LEU A 176 13.11 -18.81 -33.70
C LEU A 176 14.22 -19.76 -34.12
N ILE A 177 15.24 -19.94 -33.27
CA ILE A 177 16.35 -20.86 -33.54
C ILE A 177 15.83 -22.30 -33.66
N PHE A 178 14.90 -22.72 -32.80
CA PHE A 178 14.30 -24.04 -32.86
C PHE A 178 13.56 -24.28 -34.18
N PHE A 179 12.74 -23.33 -34.63
CA PHE A 179 12.02 -23.45 -35.91
C PHE A 179 12.96 -23.41 -37.12
N ILE A 180 14.00 -22.58 -37.10
CA ILE A 180 15.03 -22.57 -38.17
C ILE A 180 15.75 -23.92 -38.21
N GLY A 181 16.13 -24.46 -37.04
CA GLY A 181 16.75 -25.78 -36.93
C GLY A 181 15.85 -26.89 -37.45
N LEU A 182 14.56 -26.88 -37.08
CA LEU A 182 13.55 -27.83 -37.58
C LEU A 182 13.40 -27.73 -39.10
N PHE A 183 13.34 -26.51 -39.64
CA PHE A 183 13.21 -26.28 -41.07
C PHE A 183 14.43 -26.80 -41.86
N VAL A 184 15.65 -26.51 -41.37
CA VAL A 184 16.89 -27.02 -41.98
C VAL A 184 16.95 -28.54 -41.89
N TYR A 185 16.57 -29.14 -40.75
CA TYR A 185 16.53 -30.59 -40.56
C TYR A 185 15.57 -31.28 -41.53
N VAL A 186 14.34 -30.78 -41.66
CA VAL A 186 13.34 -31.32 -42.61
C VAL A 186 13.86 -31.20 -44.05
N ARG A 187 14.43 -30.04 -44.42
CA ARG A 187 14.98 -29.82 -45.76
C ARG A 187 16.17 -30.75 -46.07
N GLN A 188 17.05 -31.00 -45.09
CA GLN A 188 18.17 -31.94 -45.26
C GLN A 188 17.67 -33.38 -45.42
N ARG A 189 16.66 -33.78 -44.63
CA ARG A 189 16.07 -35.12 -44.72
C ARG A 189 15.42 -35.38 -46.09
N TRP A 190 14.67 -34.41 -46.62
CA TRP A 190 14.06 -34.51 -47.96
C TRP A 190 15.10 -34.60 -49.07
N ARG A 191 16.19 -33.81 -48.99
CA ARG A 191 17.32 -33.91 -49.94
C ARG A 191 18.02 -35.27 -49.88
N GLY A 192 18.13 -35.87 -48.70
CA GLY A 192 18.71 -37.21 -48.53
C GLY A 192 17.92 -38.29 -49.27
N GLU A 193 16.58 -38.23 -49.23
CA GLU A 193 15.70 -39.16 -49.94
C GLU A 193 15.83 -39.01 -51.47
N GLU A 194 15.84 -37.79 -52.01
CA GLU A 194 16.02 -37.57 -53.45
C GLU A 194 17.38 -38.10 -53.97
N THR A 195 18.44 -37.91 -53.18
CA THR A 195 19.80 -38.34 -53.58
C THR A 195 19.91 -39.87 -53.62
N GLN A 196 19.29 -40.56 -52.65
CA GLN A 196 19.22 -42.02 -52.62
C GLN A 196 18.45 -42.58 -53.82
N VAL A 197 17.32 -41.95 -54.19
CA VAL A 197 16.52 -42.35 -55.37
C VAL A 197 17.30 -42.14 -56.67
N LEU A 198 18.04 -41.03 -56.80
CA LEU A 198 18.87 -40.77 -57.98
C LEU A 198 20.01 -41.78 -58.15
N ILE A 199 20.70 -42.13 -57.06
CA ILE A 199 21.78 -43.14 -57.10
C ILE A 199 21.22 -44.52 -57.47
N SER A 200 20.09 -44.92 -56.88
CA SER A 200 19.41 -46.18 -57.23
C SER A 200 19.00 -46.23 -58.72
N LYS A 201 18.48 -45.13 -59.26
CA LYS A 201 18.09 -45.04 -60.68
C LYS A 201 19.30 -45.10 -61.60
N TYR A 202 20.40 -44.42 -61.24
CA TYR A 202 21.64 -44.43 -62.02
C TYR A 202 22.28 -45.83 -62.04
N ASP A 203 22.34 -46.51 -60.90
CA ASP A 203 22.86 -47.88 -60.80
C ASP A 203 22.03 -48.87 -61.63
N GLY A 204 20.69 -48.73 -61.62
CA GLY A 204 19.79 -49.50 -62.47
C GLY A 204 20.02 -49.25 -63.96
N ASP A 205 20.20 -48.00 -64.39
CA ASP A 205 20.41 -47.64 -65.79
C ASP A 205 21.78 -48.13 -66.31
N VAL A 206 22.83 -48.03 -65.50
CA VAL A 206 24.18 -48.57 -65.81
C VAL A 206 24.13 -50.10 -65.98
N ARG A 207 23.41 -50.80 -65.09
CA ARG A 207 23.25 -52.25 -65.18
C ARG A 207 22.52 -52.66 -66.47
N THR A 208 21.46 -51.94 -66.82
CA THR A 208 20.68 -52.19 -68.05
C THR A 208 21.51 -51.96 -69.31
N ARG A 209 22.43 -50.99 -69.28
CA ARG A 209 23.34 -50.67 -70.40
C ARG A 209 24.45 -51.70 -70.61
N ASN A 210 24.88 -52.40 -69.55
CA ASN A 210 25.91 -53.45 -69.63
C ASN A 210 25.35 -54.81 -70.08
N GLU A 211 24.02 -54.96 -70.16
CA GLU A 211 23.33 -56.19 -70.58
C GLU A 211 22.85 -56.17 -72.05
N MET A 212 23.13 -55.08 -72.81
CA MET A 212 22.96 -54.98 -74.27
C MET A 212 24.30 -55.04 -75.00
#